data_AF-F6DPM2-F1
#
_entry.id   AF-F6DPM2-F1
#
_cell.length_a   1.000
_cell.length_b   1.000
_cell.length_c   1.000
_cell.angle_alpha   90.00
_cell.angle_beta   90.00
_cell.angle_gamma   90.00
#
_symmetry.space_group_name_H-M   'P 1'
#
loop_
_entity.id
_entity.type
_entity.pdbx_description
1 polymer ?
#
loop_
_entity_poly.entity_id
_entity_poly.type
_entity_poly.pdbx_seq_one_letter_code
_entity_poly.pdbx_strand_id
1 'polypeptide(L)'
;MIDKTANYNLRKPGQEDFYNVEDFNANADIIDVQLKALNDKTEAQAGSIMAHTAAEMPHIMTDGSVRYQYGFKPVTVNGSKTIAIVYEVI
;
A
#
# COMPACT_ATOMS: atom_id res chain seq x y z
N MET A 1 24.14 -26.62 1.73
CA MET A 1 23.82 -25.22 1.35
C MET A 1 22.38 -25.00 1.77
N ILE A 2 22.04 -23.85 2.38
CA ILE A 2 20.65 -23.54 2.79
C ILE A 2 19.96 -22.87 1.61
N ASP A 3 18.90 -23.48 1.09
CA ASP A 3 18.04 -22.88 0.08
C ASP A 3 17.14 -21.80 0.71
N LYS A 4 16.75 -20.80 -0.08
CA LYS A 4 15.94 -19.67 0.39
C LYS A 4 14.74 -19.40 -0.52
N THR A 5 13.68 -18.83 0.05
CA THR A 5 12.53 -18.34 -0.73
C THR A 5 12.88 -17.04 -1.46
N ALA A 6 12.22 -16.77 -2.59
CA ALA A 6 12.58 -15.65 -3.47
C ALA A 6 12.25 -14.26 -2.89
N ASN A 7 11.13 -14.12 -2.18
CA ASN A 7 10.60 -12.79 -1.81
C ASN A 7 11.18 -12.28 -0.48
N TYR A 8 11.27 -13.17 0.52
CA TYR A 8 11.63 -12.81 1.88
C TYR A 8 12.89 -13.53 2.37
N ASN A 9 13.57 -14.28 1.49
CA ASN A 9 14.80 -14.99 1.80
C ASN A 9 14.67 -15.96 3.00
N LEU A 10 13.47 -16.51 3.21
CA LEU A 10 13.20 -17.46 4.30
C LEU A 10 14.00 -18.73 4.08
N ARG A 11 14.58 -19.30 5.14
CA ARG A 11 15.27 -20.59 5.11
C ARG A 11 14.27 -21.65 4.65
N LYS A 12 14.57 -22.29 3.53
CA LYS A 12 13.74 -23.35 2.93
C LYS A 12 14.43 -24.69 3.22
N PRO A 13 13.87 -25.53 4.11
CA PRO A 13 14.43 -26.85 4.34
C PRO A 13 14.30 -27.71 3.08
N GLY A 14 15.35 -28.45 2.76
CA GLY A 14 15.33 -29.51 1.76
C GLY A 14 14.53 -30.73 2.25
N GLN A 15 14.24 -31.65 1.33
CA GLN A 15 13.47 -32.86 1.66
C GLN A 15 14.20 -33.79 2.64
N GLU A 16 15.53 -33.79 2.60
CA GLU A 16 16.38 -34.61 3.45
C GLU A 16 16.91 -33.84 4.69
N ASP A 17 16.56 -32.56 4.83
CA ASP A 17 17.01 -31.75 5.95
C ASP A 17 16.20 -32.06 7.21
N PHE A 18 16.89 -32.13 8.34
CA PHE A 18 16.23 -32.18 9.64
C PHE A 18 15.67 -30.80 10.00
N TYR A 19 14.43 -30.77 10.47
CA TYR A 19 13.77 -29.53 10.85
C TYR A 19 14.44 -28.89 12.08
N ASN A 20 14.87 -27.63 11.95
CA ASN A 20 15.45 -26.84 13.04
C ASN A 20 14.47 -25.77 13.52
N VAL A 21 14.18 -25.76 14.83
CA VAL A 21 13.29 -24.77 15.46
C VAL A 21 13.87 -23.35 15.36
N GLU A 22 15.20 -23.19 15.35
CA GLU A 22 15.84 -21.89 15.16
C GLU A 22 15.57 -21.33 13.76
N ASP A 23 15.61 -22.17 12.73
CA ASP A 23 15.28 -21.77 11.35
C ASP A 23 13.82 -21.36 11.23
N PHE A 24 12.94 -22.08 11.91
CA PHE A 24 11.52 -21.73 12.00
C PHE A 24 11.31 -20.38 12.68
N ASN A 25 11.89 -20.17 13.85
CA ASN A 25 11.75 -18.92 14.60
C ASN A 25 12.28 -17.73 13.77
N ALA A 26 13.45 -17.87 13.15
CA ALA A 26 14.01 -16.84 12.28
C ALA A 26 13.10 -16.51 11.08
N ASN A 27 12.48 -17.52 10.48
CA ASN A 27 11.51 -17.31 9.40
C ASN A 27 10.22 -16.65 9.91
N ALA A 28 9.74 -17.05 11.09
CA ALA A 28 8.55 -16.48 11.71
C ALA A 28 8.75 -15.00 12.03
N ASP A 29 9.91 -14.61 12.57
CA ASP A 29 10.26 -13.21 12.83
C ASP A 29 10.26 -12.38 11.55
N ILE A 30 10.81 -12.91 10.45
CA ILE A 30 10.79 -12.22 9.15
C ILE A 30 9.34 -12.04 8.67
N ILE A 31 8.52 -13.08 8.76
CA ILE A 31 7.11 -13.01 8.31
C ILE A 31 6.34 -12.00 9.15
N ASP A 32 6.48 -12.01 10.47
CA ASP A 32 5.81 -11.08 11.38
C ASP A 32 6.14 -9.63 11.05
N VAL A 33 7.43 -9.32 10.89
CA VAL A 33 7.90 -7.98 10.51
C VAL A 33 7.33 -7.54 9.16
N GLN A 34 7.36 -8.40 8.14
CA GLN A 34 6.88 -8.05 6.81
C GLN A 34 5.36 -7.90 6.76
N LEU A 35 4.61 -8.71 7.51
CA LEU A 35 3.16 -8.58 7.65
C LEU A 35 2.80 -7.26 8.34
N LYS A 36 3.50 -6.91 9.42
CA LYS A 36 3.31 -5.63 10.09
C LYS A 36 3.60 -4.45 9.17
N ALA A 37 4.71 -4.51 8.42
CA ALA A 37 5.06 -3.47 7.46
C ALA A 37 4.02 -3.30 6.34
N LEU A 38 3.39 -4.39 5.89
CA LEU A 38 2.31 -4.36 4.91
C LEU A 38 1.04 -3.75 5.50
N ASN A 39 0.70 -4.11 6.73
CA ASN A 39 -0.45 -3.52 7.43
C ASN A 39 -0.27 -2.01 7.62
N ASP A 40 0.90 -1.58 8.11
CA ASP A 40 1.22 -0.16 8.32
C ASP A 40 1.14 0.65 7.02
N LYS A 41 1.64 0.09 5.90
CA LYS A 41 1.52 0.71 4.57
C LYS A 41 0.06 0.84 4.13
N THR A 42 -0.75 -0.19 4.38
CA THR A 42 -2.16 -0.20 4.01
C THR A 42 -2.95 0.83 4.82
N GLU A 43 -2.70 0.91 6.12
CA GLU A 43 -3.29 1.91 7.01
C GLU A 43 -2.87 3.34 6.62
N ALA A 44 -1.59 3.56 6.32
CA ALA A 44 -1.10 4.85 5.85
C ALA A 44 -1.76 5.28 4.52
N GLN A 45 -1.95 4.34 3.59
CA GLN A 45 -2.67 4.59 2.33
C GLN A 45 -4.15 4.91 2.59
N ALA A 46 -4.82 4.17 3.47
CA ALA A 46 -6.20 4.46 3.86
C ALA A 46 -6.34 5.85 4.49
N GLY A 47 -5.43 6.22 5.40
CA GLY A 47 -5.38 7.55 6.00
C GLY A 47 -5.17 8.68 4.97
N SER A 48 -4.28 8.46 4.00
CA SER A 48 -4.07 9.42 2.90
C SER A 48 -5.34 9.59 2.04
N ILE A 49 -6.01 8.50 1.67
CA ILE A 49 -7.29 8.57 0.94
C ILE A 49 -8.35 9.30 1.75
N MET A 50 -8.46 9.01 3.06
CA MET A 50 -9.40 9.71 3.95
C MET A 50 -9.14 11.22 4.00
N ALA A 51 -7.88 11.64 4.11
CA ALA A 51 -7.51 13.05 4.08
C ALA A 51 -7.91 13.73 2.75
N HIS A 52 -7.70 13.05 1.61
CA HIS A 52 -8.12 13.54 0.30
C HIS A 52 -9.64 13.57 0.10
N THR A 53 -10.41 12.72 0.80
CA THR A 53 -11.89 12.76 0.75
C THR A 53 -12.50 13.82 1.67
N ALA A 54 -11.79 14.24 2.72
CA ALA A 54 -12.27 15.26 3.67
C ALA A 54 -12.18 16.69 3.09
N ALA A 55 -11.29 16.92 2.12
CA ALA A 55 -11.16 18.18 1.40
C ALA A 55 -11.27 17.90 -0.11
N GLU A 56 -12.41 18.25 -0.72
CA GLU A 56 -12.75 17.82 -2.09
C GLU A 56 -11.75 18.28 -3.16
N MET A 57 -11.16 19.47 -3.02
CA MET A 57 -10.17 20.03 -3.97
C MET A 57 -9.01 20.73 -3.24
N PRO A 58 -8.07 20.01 -2.59
CA PRO A 58 -7.06 20.64 -1.75
C PRO A 58 -5.81 21.10 -2.52
N HIS A 59 -5.70 20.78 -3.82
CA HIS A 59 -4.52 21.05 -4.62
C HIS A 59 -4.75 22.19 -5.60
N ILE A 60 -3.67 22.91 -5.93
CA ILE A 60 -3.69 23.98 -6.93
C ILE A 60 -2.65 23.66 -8.00
N MET A 61 -3.05 23.75 -9.27
CA MET A 61 -2.15 23.71 -10.42
C MET A 61 -2.29 24.97 -11.25
N THR A 62 -1.23 25.34 -11.99
CA THR A 62 -1.26 26.45 -12.93
C THR A 62 -0.87 25.93 -14.30
N ASP A 63 -1.71 26.16 -15.30
CA ASP A 63 -1.45 25.86 -16.71
C ASP A 63 -1.48 27.18 -17.50
N GLY A 64 -0.31 27.64 -17.92
CA GLY A 64 -0.14 28.97 -18.50
C GLY A 64 -0.55 30.08 -17.53
N SER A 65 -1.60 30.83 -17.89
CA SER A 65 -2.17 31.90 -17.06
C SER A 65 -3.40 31.46 -16.24
N VAL A 66 -3.84 30.21 -16.37
CA VAL A 66 -5.04 29.70 -15.69
C VAL A 66 -4.63 28.92 -14.45
N ARG A 67 -5.28 29.21 -13.32
CA ARG A 67 -5.12 28.44 -12.09
C ARG A 67 -6.32 27.52 -11.92
N TYR A 68 -6.05 26.30 -11.49
CA TYR A 68 -7.07 25.31 -11.19
C TYR A 68 -6.94 24.85 -9.76
N GLN A 69 -8.08 24.70 -9.09
CA GLN A 69 -8.18 23.96 -7.84
C GLN A 69 -8.71 22.57 -8.16
N TYR A 70 -8.13 21.50 -7.59
CA TYR A 70 -8.51 20.12 -7.92
C TYR A 70 -8.36 19.15 -6.75
N GLY A 71 -9.07 18.02 -6.84
CA GLY A 71 -8.98 16.91 -5.90
C GLY A 71 -9.80 15.69 -6.33
N PHE A 72 -10.13 14.83 -5.37
CA PHE A 72 -10.72 13.52 -5.63
C PHE A 72 -12.02 13.36 -4.85
N LYS A 73 -13.05 12.83 -5.50
CA LYS A 73 -14.30 12.46 -4.83
C LYS A 73 -14.70 11.01 -5.12
N PRO A 74 -15.23 10.27 -4.14
CA PRO A 74 -15.79 8.96 -4.38
C PRO A 74 -17.06 9.11 -5.22
N VAL A 75 -17.18 8.34 -6.30
CA VAL A 75 -18.37 8.29 -7.17
C VAL A 75 -18.78 6.84 -7.38
N THR A 76 -20.07 6.59 -7.57
CA THR A 76 -20.57 5.29 -7.99
C THR A 76 -20.81 5.31 -9.49
N VAL A 77 -20.10 4.45 -10.23
CA VAL A 77 -20.30 4.27 -11.68
C VAL A 77 -20.71 2.82 -11.90
N ASN A 78 -21.88 2.60 -12.50
CA ASN A 78 -22.44 1.26 -12.76
C ASN A 78 -22.45 0.34 -11.54
N GLY A 79 -22.78 0.87 -10.36
CA GLY A 79 -22.83 0.11 -9.10
C GLY A 79 -21.48 -0.20 -8.45
N SER A 80 -20.36 0.18 -9.07
CA SER A 80 -19.01 0.08 -8.49
C SER A 80 -18.56 1.41 -7.92
N LYS A 81 -17.95 1.40 -6.73
CA LYS A 81 -17.31 2.60 -6.15
C LYS A 81 -15.99 2.87 -6.86
N THR A 82 -15.84 4.08 -7.39
CA THR A 82 -14.65 4.57 -8.10
C THR A 82 -14.28 5.96 -7.56
N ILE A 83 -13.12 6.48 -7.95
CA ILE A 83 -12.68 7.83 -7.64
C ILE A 83 -12.75 8.69 -8.91
N ALA A 84 -13.46 9.81 -8.83
CA ALA A 84 -13.47 10.83 -9.88
C ALA A 84 -12.51 11.97 -9.51
N ILE A 85 -11.81 12.51 -10.51
CA ILE A 85 -11.07 13.76 -10.38
C ILE A 85 -12.03 14.92 -10.62
N VAL A 86 -12.04 15.89 -9.72
CA VAL A 86 -12.80 17.14 -9.83
C VAL A 86 -11.87 18.34 -9.84
N TYR A 87 -12.20 19.34 -10.64
CA TYR A 87 -11.42 20.57 -10.74
C TYR A 87 -12.31 21.76 -11.15
N GLU A 88 -11.89 22.96 -10.76
CA GLU A 88 -12.47 24.24 -11.19
C GLU A 88 -11.38 25.28 -11.43
N VAL A 89 -11.69 26.31 -12.22
CA VAL A 89 -10.80 27.45 -12.46
C VAL A 89 -10.95 28.46 -11.31
N ILE A 90 -9.83 28.99 -10.80
CA ILE A 90 -9.78 29.99 -9.72
C ILE A 90 -8.99 31.23 -10.10
#